data_AF-A0AA37IEV3-F1
#
_entry.id   AF-A0AA37IEV3-F1
#
_cell.length_a   1.000
_cell.length_b   1.000
_cell.length_c   1.000
_cell.angle_alpha   90.00
_cell.angle_beta   90.00
_cell.angle_gamma   90.00
#
_symmetry.space_group_name_H-M   'P 1'
#
loop_
_entity.id
_entity.type
_entity.pdbx_description
1 polymer ?
#
loop_
_entity_poly.entity_id
_entity_poly.type
_entity_poly.pdbx_seq_one_letter_code
_entity_poly.pdbx_strand_id
1 'polypeptide(L)'
;MSLRDVEVIDYIGVNILFKRVYVGLFDDLDWRDEKEHQDLLTKKIDRYIRYIRSGQLLLSYPKVRGYEIVVEYVSMHPMTSSGVEFWKSRERVLADAGYKAHIRGVDVRHSLGITVDKPEHVNAEPVEPPALEVLDADPLTKQLADVADISYLPSPTPKTRRQQALPVLRRLVMRQAASH
;
A
#
# COMPACT_ATOMS: atom_id res chain seq x y z
N MET A 1 -15.41 1.42 -16.84
CA MET A 1 -14.47 2.44 -17.34
C MET A 1 -13.18 1.70 -17.57
N SER A 2 -12.63 1.83 -18.77
CA SER A 2 -11.53 1.04 -19.29
C SER A 2 -10.23 1.83 -19.28
N LEU A 3 -9.08 1.16 -19.36
CA LEU A 3 -7.82 1.83 -19.68
C LEU A 3 -7.88 2.58 -21.03
N ARG A 4 -8.73 2.13 -21.96
CA ARG A 4 -8.97 2.77 -23.26
C ARG A 4 -9.75 4.09 -23.18
N ASP A 5 -10.44 4.37 -22.07
CA ASP A 5 -11.20 5.62 -21.85
C ASP A 5 -10.28 6.80 -21.46
N VAL A 6 -9.20 7.01 -22.23
CA VAL A 6 -8.04 7.88 -21.89
C VAL A 6 -8.42 9.30 -21.46
N GLU A 7 -9.45 9.90 -22.06
CA GLU A 7 -9.85 11.29 -21.79
C GLU A 7 -10.73 11.47 -20.55
N VAL A 8 -11.16 10.37 -19.92
CA VAL A 8 -12.10 10.35 -18.80
C VAL A 8 -11.34 10.11 -17.48
N ILE A 9 -11.74 10.82 -16.43
CA ILE A 9 -11.27 10.58 -15.06
C ILE A 9 -12.21 9.57 -14.41
N ASP A 10 -11.73 8.38 -14.04
CA ASP A 10 -12.62 7.29 -13.68
C ASP A 10 -13.35 7.50 -12.35
N TYR A 11 -12.61 7.81 -11.26
CA TYR A 11 -13.23 8.14 -9.98
C TYR A 11 -12.40 9.11 -9.13
N ILE A 12 -13.11 9.88 -8.29
CA ILE A 12 -12.52 10.73 -7.25
C ILE A 12 -13.05 10.28 -5.87
N GLY A 13 -12.17 9.77 -5.02
CA GLY A 13 -12.45 9.44 -3.62
C GLY A 13 -11.90 10.52 -2.68
N VAL A 14 -12.62 10.87 -1.62
CA VAL A 14 -12.16 11.85 -0.63
C VAL A 14 -12.13 11.22 0.76
N ASN A 15 -10.96 11.15 1.37
CA ASN A 15 -10.80 10.75 2.76
C ASN A 15 -10.55 11.99 3.63
N ILE A 16 -11.60 12.42 4.32
CA ILE A 16 -11.62 13.63 5.14
C ILE A 16 -10.73 13.48 6.39
N LEU A 17 -10.67 12.28 6.97
CA LEU A 17 -9.94 11.98 8.20
C LEU A 17 -8.43 12.12 8.02
N PHE A 18 -7.89 11.58 6.91
CA PHE A 18 -6.47 11.65 6.58
C PHE A 18 -6.11 12.82 5.64
N LYS A 19 -7.07 13.69 5.32
CA LYS A 19 -6.94 14.78 4.33
C LYS A 19 -6.31 14.31 3.02
N ARG A 20 -6.91 13.27 2.42
CA ARG A 20 -6.46 12.68 1.13
C ARG A 20 -7.54 12.74 0.07
N VAL A 21 -7.10 12.92 -1.18
CA VAL A 21 -7.90 12.71 -2.38
C VAL A 21 -7.29 11.56 -3.17
N TYR A 22 -8.10 10.57 -3.49
CA TYR A 22 -7.76 9.46 -4.35
C TYR A 22 -8.28 9.73 -5.75
N VAL A 23 -7.40 9.73 -6.74
CA VAL A 23 -7.75 9.85 -8.17
C VAL A 23 -7.52 8.48 -8.79
N GLY A 24 -8.59 7.76 -9.05
CA GLY A 24 -8.52 6.36 -9.45
C GLY A 24 -8.35 6.15 -10.93
N LEU A 25 -7.41 5.30 -11.31
CA LEU A 25 -7.16 4.83 -12.66
C LEU A 25 -7.50 3.34 -12.71
N PHE A 26 -8.66 3.02 -13.29
CA PHE A 26 -9.07 1.65 -13.57
C PHE A 26 -8.45 1.15 -14.87
N ASP A 27 -8.02 -0.10 -14.80
CA ASP A 27 -7.45 -0.86 -15.90
C ASP A 27 -8.05 -2.28 -15.93
N ASP A 28 -8.77 -2.52 -17.02
CA ASP A 28 -9.49 -3.73 -17.37
C ASP A 28 -8.75 -4.58 -18.40
N LEU A 29 -7.53 -4.20 -18.80
CA LEU A 29 -6.80 -4.87 -19.86
C LEU A 29 -5.85 -5.93 -19.29
N ASP A 30 -5.76 -7.05 -19.98
CA ASP A 30 -4.65 -7.97 -19.78
C ASP A 30 -3.36 -7.43 -20.43
N TRP A 31 -2.23 -7.99 -20.01
CA TRP A 31 -0.89 -7.57 -20.43
C TRP A 31 -0.37 -8.34 -21.65
N ARG A 32 -1.25 -8.90 -22.52
CA ARG A 32 -0.80 -9.66 -23.71
C ARG A 32 -0.17 -8.77 -24.78
N ASP A 33 -0.70 -7.57 -25.01
CA ASP A 33 -0.01 -6.52 -25.78
C ASP A 33 0.53 -5.47 -24.82
N GLU A 34 1.73 -5.73 -24.27
CA GLU A 34 2.39 -4.80 -23.36
C GLU A 34 2.63 -3.43 -24.00
N LYS A 35 2.77 -3.34 -25.34
CA LYS A 35 3.10 -2.09 -26.02
C LYS A 35 1.87 -1.19 -26.11
N GLU A 36 0.72 -1.72 -26.52
CA GLU A 36 -0.56 -0.99 -26.47
C GLU A 36 -0.87 -0.59 -25.03
N HIS A 37 -0.71 -1.52 -24.08
CA HIS A 37 -0.99 -1.29 -22.67
C HIS A 37 -0.14 -0.13 -22.09
N GLN A 38 1.18 -0.14 -22.32
CA GLN A 38 2.09 0.92 -21.85
C GLN A 38 1.79 2.30 -22.47
N ASP A 39 1.41 2.34 -23.75
CA ASP A 39 1.04 3.58 -24.45
C ASP A 39 -0.28 4.15 -23.90
N LEU A 40 -1.31 3.32 -23.71
CA LEU A 40 -2.59 3.72 -23.11
C LEU A 40 -2.41 4.20 -21.66
N LEU A 41 -1.67 3.46 -20.83
CA LEU A 41 -1.41 3.82 -19.44
C LEU A 41 -0.60 5.12 -19.33
N THR A 42 0.38 5.35 -20.22
CA THR A 42 1.07 6.65 -20.31
C THR A 42 0.09 7.78 -20.58
N LYS A 43 -0.74 7.66 -21.63
CA LYS A 43 -1.70 8.70 -22.02
C LYS A 43 -2.71 9.00 -20.91
N LYS A 44 -3.24 7.97 -20.23
CA LYS A 44 -4.20 8.14 -19.14
C LYS A 44 -3.57 8.80 -17.91
N ILE A 45 -2.33 8.45 -17.55
CA ILE A 45 -1.58 9.12 -16.48
C ILE A 45 -1.29 10.59 -16.83
N ASP A 46 -0.87 10.90 -18.06
CA ASP A 46 -0.65 12.28 -18.51
C ASP A 46 -1.94 13.10 -18.48
N ARG A 47 -3.09 12.50 -18.84
CA ARG A 47 -4.41 13.13 -18.73
C ARG A 47 -4.77 13.45 -17.28
N TYR A 48 -4.48 12.55 -16.35
CA TYR A 48 -4.73 12.71 -14.91
C TYR A 48 -3.86 13.82 -14.31
N ILE A 49 -2.56 13.82 -14.62
CA ILE A 49 -1.63 14.89 -14.24
C ILE A 49 -2.14 16.23 -14.78
N ARG A 50 -2.59 16.30 -16.04
CA ARG A 50 -3.16 17.52 -16.64
C ARG A 50 -4.45 17.97 -15.94
N TYR A 51 -5.35 17.05 -15.60
CA TYR A 51 -6.59 17.34 -14.87
C TYR A 51 -6.32 17.92 -13.47
N ILE A 52 -5.34 17.37 -12.75
CA ILE A 52 -4.94 17.88 -11.43
C ILE A 52 -4.25 19.24 -11.56
N ARG A 53 -3.23 19.35 -12.44
CA ARG A 53 -2.42 20.58 -12.60
C ARG A 53 -3.20 21.77 -13.17
N SER A 54 -4.21 21.54 -13.99
CA SER A 54 -5.11 22.59 -14.49
C SER A 54 -6.11 23.10 -13.43
N GLY A 55 -6.13 22.48 -12.23
CA GLY A 55 -7.04 22.85 -11.16
C GLY A 55 -8.48 22.36 -11.34
N GLN A 56 -8.79 21.58 -12.39
CA GLN A 56 -10.13 21.03 -12.64
C GLN A 56 -10.65 20.22 -11.43
N LEU A 57 -9.76 19.48 -10.76
CA LEU A 57 -10.04 18.81 -9.49
C LEU A 57 -10.54 19.78 -8.41
N LEU A 58 -9.90 20.94 -8.24
CA LEU A 58 -10.25 21.92 -7.19
C LEU A 58 -11.45 22.79 -7.57
N LEU A 59 -11.77 22.93 -8.86
CA LEU A 59 -13.03 23.53 -9.31
C LEU A 59 -14.23 22.64 -8.96
N SER A 60 -14.09 21.33 -9.18
CA SER A 60 -15.14 20.35 -8.88
C SER A 60 -15.24 20.03 -7.38
N TYR A 61 -14.12 20.03 -6.66
CA TYR A 61 -14.03 19.66 -5.24
C TYR A 61 -13.32 20.74 -4.39
N PRO A 62 -13.83 21.98 -4.29
CA PRO A 62 -13.11 23.10 -3.65
C PRO A 62 -12.78 22.87 -2.16
N LYS A 63 -13.52 21.99 -1.47
CA LYS A 63 -13.31 21.65 -0.06
C LYS A 63 -12.04 20.81 0.21
N VAL A 64 -11.43 20.22 -0.81
CA VAL A 64 -10.22 19.36 -0.67
C VAL A 64 -8.91 20.12 -0.90
N ARG A 65 -8.96 21.46 -0.98
CA ARG A 65 -7.75 22.29 -1.13
C ARG A 65 -6.77 22.01 0.01
N GLY A 66 -5.52 21.71 -0.34
CA GLY A 66 -4.47 21.35 0.61
C GLY A 66 -4.52 19.91 1.13
N TYR A 67 -5.36 19.04 0.55
CA TYR A 67 -5.31 17.60 0.80
C TYR A 67 -4.18 16.96 -0.02
N GLU A 68 -3.59 15.89 0.50
CA GLU A 68 -2.62 15.05 -0.22
C GLU A 68 -3.32 14.32 -1.37
N ILE A 69 -2.77 14.39 -2.59
CA ILE A 69 -3.32 13.71 -3.76
C ILE A 69 -2.58 12.39 -3.97
N VAL A 70 -3.35 11.32 -4.10
CA VAL A 70 -2.89 9.96 -4.34
C VAL A 70 -3.54 9.45 -5.62
N VAL A 71 -2.75 8.95 -6.57
CA VAL A 71 -3.27 8.23 -7.74
C VAL A 71 -3.36 6.74 -7.38
N GLU A 72 -4.57 6.18 -7.39
CA GLU A 72 -4.84 4.75 -7.15
C GLU A 72 -4.93 4.03 -8.48
N TYR A 73 -3.92 3.21 -8.82
CA TYR A 73 -3.97 2.34 -10.00
C TYR A 73 -4.61 1.01 -9.61
N VAL A 74 -5.73 0.68 -10.25
CA VAL A 74 -6.53 -0.52 -10.00
C VAL A 74 -6.48 -1.42 -11.23
N SER A 75 -5.52 -2.34 -11.24
CA SER A 75 -5.42 -3.37 -12.27
C SER A 75 -6.33 -4.54 -11.94
N MET A 76 -7.19 -4.93 -12.90
CA MET A 76 -8.01 -6.14 -12.85
C MET A 76 -7.22 -7.41 -13.24
N HIS A 77 -6.06 -7.26 -13.89
CA HIS A 77 -5.23 -8.38 -14.34
C HIS A 77 -3.85 -8.36 -13.67
N PRO A 78 -3.21 -9.53 -13.45
CA PRO A 78 -1.82 -9.57 -13.04
C PRO A 78 -0.91 -8.89 -14.08
N MET A 79 -0.04 -7.99 -13.63
CA MET A 79 1.01 -7.42 -14.49
C MET A 79 2.08 -8.47 -14.78
N THR A 80 2.70 -8.39 -15.96
CA THR A 80 3.97 -9.08 -16.24
C THR A 80 5.13 -8.40 -15.49
N SER A 81 6.30 -9.05 -15.45
CA SER A 81 7.52 -8.44 -14.89
C SER A 81 7.89 -7.11 -15.57
N SER A 82 7.68 -7.03 -16.90
CA SER A 82 7.83 -5.81 -17.69
C SER A 82 6.82 -4.74 -17.28
N GLY A 83 5.54 -5.11 -17.09
CA GLY A 83 4.50 -4.22 -16.57
C GLY A 83 4.79 -3.66 -15.17
N VAL A 84 5.34 -4.49 -14.27
CA VAL A 84 5.79 -4.06 -12.93
C VAL A 84 6.89 -2.98 -13.03
N GLU A 85 7.93 -3.20 -13.83
CA GLU A 85 9.01 -2.22 -13.99
C GLU A 85 8.54 -0.95 -14.72
N PHE A 86 7.63 -1.09 -15.67
CA PHE A 86 6.97 0.04 -16.31
C PHE A 86 6.17 0.86 -15.30
N TRP A 87 5.33 0.24 -14.47
CA TRP A 87 4.57 0.91 -13.42
C TRP A 87 5.48 1.66 -12.44
N LYS A 88 6.57 1.04 -11.96
CA LYS A 88 7.60 1.71 -11.13
C LYS A 88 8.22 2.94 -11.81
N SER A 89 8.26 2.99 -13.15
CA SER A 89 8.67 4.20 -13.88
C SER A 89 7.61 5.30 -13.86
N ARG A 90 6.32 4.93 -13.89
CA ARG A 90 5.19 5.86 -13.81
C ARG A 90 4.98 6.40 -12.40
N GLU A 91 5.19 5.59 -11.37
CA GLU A 91 5.19 6.04 -9.96
C GLU A 91 6.22 7.16 -9.73
N ARG A 92 7.40 7.07 -10.35
CA ARG A 92 8.42 8.13 -10.33
C ARG A 92 7.93 9.42 -11.00
N VAL A 93 7.36 9.34 -12.21
CA VAL A 93 6.77 10.51 -12.90
C VAL A 93 5.66 11.17 -12.07
N LEU A 94 4.83 10.38 -11.39
CA LEU A 94 3.79 10.88 -10.48
C LEU A 94 4.40 11.55 -9.23
N ALA A 95 5.45 10.97 -8.65
CA ALA A 95 6.17 11.55 -7.52
C ALA A 95 6.86 12.87 -7.88
N ASP A 96 7.51 12.94 -9.05
CA ASP A 96 8.14 14.15 -9.60
C ASP A 96 7.10 15.25 -9.88
N ALA A 97 5.86 14.88 -10.20
CA ALA A 97 4.72 15.79 -10.32
C ALA A 97 4.09 16.21 -8.97
N GLY A 98 4.61 15.70 -7.84
CA GLY A 98 4.14 16.00 -6.48
C GLY A 98 2.98 15.14 -5.98
N TYR A 99 2.72 13.99 -6.62
CA TYR A 99 1.63 13.08 -6.25
C TYR A 99 2.14 11.76 -5.71
N LYS A 100 1.45 11.20 -4.72
CA LYS A 100 1.70 9.80 -4.35
C LYS A 100 1.02 8.88 -5.35
N ALA A 101 1.62 7.74 -5.59
CA ALA A 101 1.01 6.64 -6.33
C ALA A 101 0.96 5.41 -5.42
N HIS A 102 -0.02 4.55 -5.66
CA HIS A 102 -0.01 3.18 -5.17
C HIS A 102 -0.78 2.30 -6.15
N ILE A 103 -0.39 1.02 -6.20
CA ILE A 103 -1.14 0.00 -6.92
C ILE A 103 -2.04 -0.77 -5.96
N ARG A 104 -3.26 -1.04 -6.42
CA ARG A 104 -4.23 -1.91 -5.79
C ARG A 104 -4.53 -3.07 -6.74
N GLY A 105 -3.74 -4.13 -6.63
CA GLY A 105 -4.04 -5.39 -7.30
C GLY A 105 -5.33 -5.97 -6.74
N VAL A 106 -6.37 -6.09 -7.57
CA VAL A 106 -7.61 -6.78 -7.21
C VAL A 106 -7.58 -8.13 -7.90
N ASP A 107 -7.36 -9.21 -7.14
CA ASP A 107 -7.41 -10.56 -7.70
C ASP A 107 -8.86 -10.99 -7.94
N VAL A 108 -9.39 -10.59 -9.10
CA VAL A 108 -10.75 -10.92 -9.53
C VAL A 108 -10.89 -12.36 -10.02
N ARG A 109 -9.82 -13.16 -10.10
CA ARG A 109 -9.87 -14.54 -10.65
C ARG A 109 -10.88 -15.39 -9.90
N HIS A 110 -10.91 -15.29 -8.57
CA HIS A 110 -11.92 -15.92 -7.72
C HIS A 110 -13.36 -15.45 -8.00
N SER A 111 -13.55 -14.18 -8.37
CA SER A 111 -14.88 -13.62 -8.71
C SER A 111 -15.34 -13.99 -10.12
N LEU A 112 -14.41 -14.30 -11.02
CA LEU A 112 -14.66 -14.71 -12.41
C LEU A 112 -14.77 -16.24 -12.57
N GLY A 113 -14.75 -17.00 -11.48
CA GLY A 113 -14.78 -18.48 -11.51
C GLY A 113 -13.50 -19.12 -12.05
N ILE A 114 -12.41 -18.36 -12.17
CA ILE A 114 -11.11 -18.86 -12.62
C ILE A 114 -10.44 -19.53 -11.42
N THR A 115 -10.26 -20.85 -11.49
CA THR A 115 -9.46 -21.60 -10.52
C THR A 115 -8.00 -21.16 -10.61
N VAL A 116 -7.53 -20.54 -9.54
CA VAL A 116 -6.11 -20.27 -9.32
C VAL A 116 -5.58 -21.41 -8.48
N ASP A 117 -4.71 -22.23 -9.07
CA ASP A 117 -3.89 -23.14 -8.29
C ASP A 117 -3.04 -22.28 -7.33
N LYS A 118 -3.24 -22.49 -6.03
CA LYS A 118 -2.35 -21.89 -5.04
C LYS A 118 -0.94 -22.40 -5.34
N PRO A 119 0.10 -21.56 -5.29
CA PRO A 119 1.46 -22.06 -5.36
C PRO A 119 1.60 -23.14 -4.29
N GLU A 120 1.95 -24.35 -4.71
CA GLU A 120 2.13 -25.45 -3.77
C GLU A 120 3.09 -24.99 -2.68
N HIS A 121 2.73 -25.23 -1.42
CA HIS A 121 3.71 -25.13 -0.36
C HIS A 121 4.74 -26.22 -0.63
N VAL A 122 5.83 -25.84 -1.28
CA VAL A 122 7.03 -26.65 -1.31
C VAL A 122 7.47 -26.73 0.15
N ASN A 123 7.11 -27.84 0.80
CA ASN A 123 7.69 -28.25 2.06
C ASN A 123 9.14 -28.65 1.78
N ALA A 124 9.96 -27.64 1.49
CA ALA A 124 11.40 -27.77 1.62
C ALA A 124 11.64 -28.03 3.11
N GLU A 125 12.06 -29.25 3.43
CA GLU A 125 12.61 -29.54 4.74
C GLU A 125 13.70 -28.49 5.02
N PRO A 126 13.81 -27.97 6.26
CA PRO A 126 14.87 -27.04 6.61
C PRO A 126 16.23 -27.72 6.36
N VAL A 127 16.87 -27.38 5.24
CA VAL A 127 18.24 -27.79 4.97
C VAL A 127 19.10 -27.10 6.02
N GLU A 128 19.59 -27.86 7.00
CA GLU A 128 20.56 -27.34 7.95
C GLU A 128 21.75 -26.78 7.14
N PRO A 129 22.16 -25.52 7.37
CA PRO A 129 23.34 -25.00 6.71
C PRO A 129 24.53 -25.90 7.09
N PRO A 130 25.42 -26.24 6.15
CA PRO A 130 26.58 -27.06 6.46
C PRO A 130 27.34 -26.43 7.62
N ALA A 131 27.71 -27.26 8.61
CA ALA A 131 28.33 -26.80 9.84
C ALA A 131 29.52 -25.89 9.51
N LEU A 132 29.40 -24.61 9.90
CA LEU A 132 30.48 -23.65 9.71
C LEU A 132 31.62 -24.10 10.62
N GLU A 133 32.74 -24.55 10.03
CA GLU A 133 33.94 -24.84 10.81
C GLU A 133 34.39 -23.55 11.49
N VAL A 134 34.14 -23.47 12.81
CA VAL A 134 34.60 -22.36 13.64
C VAL A 134 36.10 -22.55 13.81
N LEU A 135 36.87 -21.91 12.92
CA LEU A 135 38.30 -21.74 13.13
C LEU A 135 38.51 -21.05 14.49
N ASP A 136 39.29 -21.67 15.36
CA ASP A 136 39.53 -21.18 16.72
C ASP A 136 39.99 -19.71 16.69
N ALA A 137 39.33 -18.88 17.49
CA ALA A 137 39.57 -17.43 17.48
C ALA A 137 41.01 -17.12 17.87
N ASP A 138 41.70 -16.37 16.99
CA ASP A 138 43.06 -15.87 17.20
C ASP A 138 43.16 -15.22 18.60
N PRO A 139 44.15 -15.60 19.45
CA PRO A 139 44.28 -15.09 20.80
C PRO A 139 44.39 -13.56 20.90
N LEU A 140 44.75 -12.85 19.81
CA LEU A 140 44.76 -11.39 19.77
C LEU A 140 43.36 -10.77 19.93
N THR A 141 42.30 -11.51 19.58
CA THR A 141 40.90 -11.02 19.61
C THR A 141 40.39 -10.78 21.03
N LYS A 142 40.95 -11.47 22.04
CA LYS A 142 40.53 -11.32 23.45
C LYS A 142 40.78 -9.92 24.02
N GLN A 143 41.79 -9.19 23.50
CA GLN A 143 42.21 -7.93 24.09
C GLN A 143 41.30 -6.73 23.72
N LEU A 144 40.37 -6.91 22.77
CA LEU A 144 39.37 -5.90 22.40
C LEU A 144 38.02 -6.07 23.13
N ALA A 145 37.79 -7.19 23.80
CA ALA A 145 36.52 -7.46 24.49
C ALA A 145 36.37 -6.66 25.80
N ASP A 146 37.47 -6.33 26.49
CA ASP A 146 37.47 -5.60 27.77
C ASP A 146 37.10 -4.11 27.64
N VAL A 147 36.97 -3.57 26.43
CA VAL A 147 36.60 -2.15 26.20
C VAL A 147 35.08 -1.95 26.14
N ALA A 148 34.29 -3.03 26.17
CA ALA A 148 32.83 -3.00 26.03
C ALA A 148 32.07 -3.03 27.38
N ASP A 149 32.65 -2.53 28.47
CA ASP A 149 31.92 -2.40 29.74
C ASP A 149 30.85 -1.29 29.68
N ILE A 150 29.63 -1.71 29.36
CA ILE A 150 28.43 -0.86 29.28
C ILE A 150 27.82 -0.51 30.65
N SER A 151 28.53 -0.76 31.77
CA SER A 151 28.11 -0.42 33.14
C SER A 151 27.74 1.05 33.37
N TYR A 152 28.19 1.96 32.49
CA TYR A 152 27.86 3.38 32.51
C TYR A 152 26.54 3.77 31.80
N LEU A 153 25.84 2.83 31.15
CA LEU A 153 24.55 3.12 30.51
C LEU A 153 23.41 3.14 31.55
N PRO A 154 22.63 4.24 31.66
CA PRO A 154 21.51 4.32 32.60
C PRO A 154 20.36 3.37 32.19
N SER A 155 19.89 2.58 33.16
CA SER A 155 18.85 1.57 32.94
C SER A 155 17.54 2.15 32.37
N PRO A 156 16.92 1.52 31.35
CA PRO A 156 15.65 1.98 30.82
C PRO A 156 14.51 1.82 31.84
N THR A 157 13.73 2.89 32.04
CA THR A 157 12.68 2.92 33.07
C THR A 157 11.47 2.03 32.71
N PRO A 158 10.90 1.29 33.67
CA PRO A 158 9.79 0.39 33.39
C PRO A 158 8.47 1.15 33.16
N LYS A 159 7.86 0.95 31.98
CA LYS A 159 6.52 1.47 31.67
C LYS A 159 5.49 0.88 32.63
N THR A 160 4.82 1.74 33.39
CA THR A 160 3.83 1.35 34.39
C THR A 160 2.59 0.74 33.73
N ARG A 161 2.35 -0.55 33.98
CA ARG A 161 1.16 -1.28 33.52
C ARG A 161 -0.07 -0.86 34.32
N ARG A 162 -0.67 0.29 33.98
CA ARG A 162 -2.01 0.66 34.50
C ARG A 162 -3.08 -0.24 33.88
N GLN A 163 -3.62 -1.14 34.69
CA GLN A 163 -4.90 -1.79 34.40
C GLN A 163 -6.00 -0.71 34.45
N GLN A 164 -6.69 -0.48 33.34
CA GLN A 164 -7.97 0.22 33.34
C GLN A 164 -9.04 -0.75 32.84
N ALA A 165 -10.03 -1.00 33.70
CA ALA A 165 -11.11 -1.94 33.43
C ALA A 165 -12.06 -1.41 32.35
N LEU A 166 -12.55 -2.31 31.51
CA LEU A 166 -13.60 -2.00 30.52
C LEU A 166 -14.91 -1.66 31.24
N PRO A 167 -15.61 -0.56 30.88
CA PRO A 167 -16.91 -0.25 31.46
C PRO A 167 -17.97 -1.24 30.97
N VAL A 168 -18.68 -1.87 31.92
CA VAL A 168 -19.79 -2.79 31.64
C VAL A 168 -21.01 -2.00 31.16
N LEU A 169 -21.41 -2.21 29.89
CA LEU A 169 -22.64 -1.67 29.34
C LEU A 169 -23.87 -2.35 29.99
N ARG A 170 -24.44 -1.69 31.01
CA ARG A 170 -25.77 -2.04 31.52
C ARG A 170 -26.83 -1.74 30.47
N ARG A 171 -27.49 -2.78 29.95
CA ARG A 171 -28.76 -2.63 29.22
C ARG A 171 -29.82 -2.10 30.17
N LEU A 172 -30.41 -0.96 29.85
CA LEU A 172 -31.62 -0.46 30.50
C LEU A 172 -32.80 -0.66 29.54
N VAL A 173 -33.72 -1.52 29.95
CA VAL A 173 -35.00 -1.74 29.28
C VAL A 173 -36.03 -0.80 29.89
N MET A 174 -36.75 -0.05 29.06
CA MET A 174 -38.09 0.44 29.40
C MET A 174 -39.02 0.31 28.19
N ARG A 175 -40.22 -0.21 28.44
CA ARG A 175 -41.35 -0.31 27.50
C ARG A 175 -42.55 0.36 28.15
N GLN A 176 -43.26 1.21 27.40
CA GLN A 176 -44.72 1.51 27.49
C GLN A 176 -45.19 2.19 28.81
N ALA A 177 -46.24 3.03 28.89
CA ALA A 177 -47.12 3.76 27.96
C ALA A 177 -47.60 5.06 28.71
N ALA A 178 -48.59 5.91 28.35
CA ALA A 178 -49.62 5.94 27.30
C ALA A 178 -50.10 7.41 27.03
N SER A 179 -51.08 7.58 26.12
CA SER A 179 -52.11 8.64 26.03
C SER A 179 -51.79 10.13 26.26
N HIS A 180 -52.07 10.95 25.24
CA HIS A 180 -53.33 11.72 25.19
C HIS A 180 -53.77 11.99 23.75
#